data_AF-A0A6P7K032-F1
#
_entry.id   AF-A0A6P7K032-F1
#
_cell.length_a   1.000
_cell.length_b   1.000
_cell.length_c   1.000
_cell.angle_alpha   90.00
_cell.angle_beta   90.00
_cell.angle_gamma   90.00
#
_symmetry.space_group_name_H-M   'P 1'
#
loop_
_entity.id
_entity.type
_entity.pdbx_description
1 polymer ?
#
loop_
_entity_poly.entity_id
_entity_poly.type
_entity_poly.pdbx_seq_one_letter_code
_entity_poly.pdbx_strand_id
1 'polypeptide(L)'
;MKVQVLLPLTLVVSVALLGTIKLRKREHDIEEKRNRFQDIKLRVTHDVLGEYLKESAEKQNLLDKTQSEQGALQEEVNMVQVKADKAKGDVDICTGDQKLETDQLAKAETELNNLKAELEKEVDTWKMEQKALKEKLAAQSPVCNYLKQSPSDSKLCGAEVKPEKPKAEAPKQEEPKAEAPKQEEAPKQEEPKAEAPKQEEPKAEAPKQEEPKVEAPKAEAPKQEEPKAEAPKQEAPKQEAPKQEEPKAEAPKQEEPKAEA
;
A
#
# COMPACT_ATOMS: atom_id res chain seq x y z
N MET A 1 0.27 114.97 -23.55
CA MET A 1 1.19 113.85 -23.82
C MET A 1 0.72 112.47 -23.31
N LYS A 2 -0.55 112.28 -22.90
CA LYS A 2 -1.00 111.01 -22.29
C LYS A 2 -1.61 110.00 -23.27
N VAL A 3 -2.19 110.46 -24.38
CA VAL A 3 -2.91 109.59 -25.34
C VAL A 3 -1.97 108.83 -26.29
N GLN A 4 -0.85 109.42 -26.70
CA GLN A 4 0.16 108.75 -27.55
C GLN A 4 0.88 107.58 -26.86
N VAL A 5 0.90 107.53 -25.52
CA VAL A 5 1.53 106.44 -24.75
C VAL A 5 0.53 105.34 -24.37
N LEU A 6 -0.75 105.68 -24.20
CA LEU A 6 -1.79 104.72 -23.82
C LEU A 6 -2.08 103.68 -24.91
N LEU A 7 -2.14 104.10 -26.17
CA LEU A 7 -2.47 103.23 -27.31
C LEU A 7 -1.40 102.15 -27.60
N PRO A 8 -0.09 102.45 -27.58
CA PRO A 8 0.92 101.39 -27.66
C PRO A 8 0.96 100.51 -26.41
N LEU A 9 0.69 101.06 -25.22
CA LEU A 9 0.64 100.28 -23.98
C LEU A 9 -0.50 99.24 -24.00
N THR A 10 -1.70 99.62 -24.46
CA THR A 10 -2.84 98.68 -24.57
C THR A 10 -2.59 97.59 -25.61
N LEU A 11 -1.92 97.90 -26.72
CA LEU A 11 -1.48 96.92 -27.71
C LEU A 11 -0.48 95.91 -27.12
N VAL A 12 0.53 96.38 -26.38
CA VAL A 12 1.51 95.50 -25.71
C VAL A 12 0.82 94.60 -24.68
N VAL A 13 -0.10 95.13 -23.89
CA VAL A 13 -0.89 94.34 -22.92
C VAL A 13 -1.77 93.30 -23.64
N SER A 14 -2.41 93.65 -24.76
CA SER A 14 -3.23 92.73 -25.54
C SER A 14 -2.41 91.56 -26.10
N VAL A 15 -1.22 91.85 -26.65
CA VAL A 15 -0.29 90.81 -27.15
C VAL A 15 0.23 89.94 -26.01
N ALA A 16 0.56 90.52 -24.86
CA ALA A 16 0.98 89.77 -23.67
C ALA A 16 -0.14 88.83 -23.16
N LEU A 17 -1.39 89.30 -23.11
CA LEU A 17 -2.54 88.48 -22.74
C LEU A 17 -2.74 87.32 -23.70
N LEU A 18 -2.70 87.54 -25.02
CA LEU A 18 -2.78 86.47 -26.01
C LEU A 18 -1.64 85.45 -25.87
N GLY A 19 -0.42 85.91 -25.57
CA GLY A 19 0.72 85.05 -25.26
C GLY A 19 0.47 84.15 -24.04
N THR A 20 -0.01 84.72 -22.93
CA THR A 20 -0.32 83.94 -21.72
C THR A 20 -1.49 82.96 -21.93
N ILE A 21 -2.48 83.31 -22.75
CA ILE A 21 -3.60 82.42 -23.07
C ILE A 21 -3.09 81.21 -23.87
N LYS A 22 -2.20 81.40 -24.86
CA LYS A 22 -1.61 80.29 -25.61
C LYS A 22 -0.70 79.41 -24.75
N LEU A 23 0.08 80.01 -23.85
CA LEU A 23 0.92 79.25 -22.90
C LEU A 23 0.04 78.39 -21.98
N ARG A 24 -0.98 78.97 -21.35
CA ARG A 24 -1.94 78.22 -20.51
C ARG A 24 -2.68 77.13 -21.28
N LYS A 25 -3.06 77.38 -22.54
CA LYS A 25 -3.68 76.36 -23.39
C LYS A 25 -2.72 75.20 -23.67
N ARG A 26 -1.45 75.50 -23.97
CA ARG A 26 -0.41 74.49 -24.17
C ARG A 26 -0.15 73.66 -22.91
N GLU A 27 -0.11 74.30 -21.74
CA GLU A 27 0.03 73.62 -20.44
C GLU A 27 -1.16 72.71 -20.16
N HIS A 28 -2.39 73.19 -20.37
CA HIS A 28 -3.60 72.39 -20.24
C HIS A 28 -3.59 71.18 -21.17
N ASP A 29 -3.20 71.33 -22.44
CA ASP A 29 -3.08 70.22 -23.39
C ASP A 29 -2.03 69.19 -22.95
N ILE A 30 -0.93 69.63 -22.33
CA ILE A 30 0.11 68.75 -21.76
C ILE A 30 -0.43 68.01 -20.54
N GLU A 31 -1.12 68.68 -19.63
CA GLU A 31 -1.71 68.05 -18.45
C GLU A 31 -2.83 67.08 -18.80
N GLU A 32 -3.68 67.41 -19.76
CA GLU A 32 -4.73 66.52 -20.25
C GLU A 32 -4.12 65.24 -20.85
N LYS A 33 -3.03 65.35 -21.62
CA LYS A 33 -2.29 64.18 -22.09
C LYS A 33 -1.71 63.38 -20.93
N ARG A 34 -1.04 64.03 -19.98
CA ARG A 34 -0.49 63.37 -18.78
C ARG A 34 -1.59 62.62 -18.02
N ASN A 35 -2.74 63.22 -17.81
CA ASN A 35 -3.87 62.61 -17.12
C ASN A 35 -4.43 61.41 -17.89
N ARG A 36 -4.58 61.50 -19.22
CA ARG A 36 -4.97 60.35 -20.07
C ARG A 36 -3.96 59.20 -19.97
N PHE A 37 -2.66 59.50 -20.01
CA PHE A 37 -1.64 58.47 -19.84
C PHE A 37 -1.70 57.81 -18.46
N GLN A 38 -1.93 58.58 -17.41
CA GLN A 38 -2.09 58.04 -16.06
C GLN A 38 -3.36 57.19 -15.93
N ASP A 39 -4.48 57.61 -16.51
CA ASP A 39 -5.73 56.82 -16.52
C ASP A 39 -5.55 55.47 -17.23
N ILE A 40 -4.93 55.48 -18.42
CA ILE A 40 -4.61 54.25 -19.16
C ILE A 40 -3.68 53.35 -18.34
N LYS A 41 -2.63 53.93 -17.76
CA LYS A 41 -1.69 53.18 -16.93
C LYS A 41 -2.39 52.55 -15.73
N LEU A 42 -3.26 53.29 -15.04
CA LEU A 42 -4.03 52.78 -13.91
C LEU A 42 -4.96 51.65 -14.32
N ARG A 43 -5.66 51.79 -15.46
CA ARG A 43 -6.53 50.74 -16.00
C ARG A 43 -5.75 49.46 -16.31
N VAL A 44 -4.67 49.58 -17.09
CA VAL A 44 -3.81 48.43 -17.42
C VAL A 44 -3.24 47.79 -16.16
N THR A 45 -2.79 48.59 -15.19
CA THR A 45 -2.28 48.06 -13.92
C THR A 45 -3.37 47.33 -13.14
N HIS A 46 -4.60 47.84 -13.13
CA HIS A 46 -5.73 47.20 -12.47
C HIS A 46 -6.13 45.89 -13.15
N ASP A 47 -6.19 45.87 -14.48
CA ASP A 47 -6.52 44.66 -15.25
C ASP A 47 -5.48 43.56 -15.00
N VAL A 48 -4.19 43.90 -15.11
CA VAL A 48 -3.08 42.97 -14.86
C VAL A 48 -3.09 42.49 -13.40
N LEU A 49 -3.32 43.38 -12.44
CA LEU A 49 -3.42 42.99 -11.03
C LEU A 49 -4.62 42.06 -10.80
N GLY A 50 -5.74 42.30 -11.47
CA GLY A 50 -6.91 41.44 -11.44
C GLY A 50 -6.60 40.02 -11.94
N GLU A 51 -5.83 39.89 -13.02
CA GLU A 51 -5.37 38.59 -13.53
C GLU A 51 -4.48 37.87 -12.50
N TYR A 52 -3.51 38.57 -11.90
CA TYR A 52 -2.66 37.99 -10.85
C TYR A 52 -3.46 37.54 -9.62
N LEU A 53 -4.44 38.33 -9.19
CA LEU A 53 -5.30 37.97 -8.06
C LEU A 53 -6.18 36.77 -8.38
N LYS A 54 -6.71 36.69 -9.60
CA LYS A 54 -7.48 35.53 -10.06
C LYS A 54 -6.61 34.27 -10.08
N GLU A 55 -5.42 34.36 -10.68
CA GLU A 55 -4.48 33.23 -10.73
C GLU A 55 -4.05 32.78 -9.33
N SER A 56 -3.83 33.74 -8.42
CA SER A 56 -3.54 33.45 -7.01
C SER A 56 -4.69 32.71 -6.32
N ALA A 57 -5.94 33.15 -6.53
CA ALA A 57 -7.12 32.50 -5.97
C ALA A 57 -7.35 31.09 -6.53
N GLU A 58 -7.14 30.90 -7.84
CA GLU A 58 -7.22 29.57 -8.49
C GLU A 58 -6.16 28.63 -7.94
N LYS A 59 -4.92 29.11 -7.77
CA LYS A 59 -3.84 28.34 -7.15
C LYS A 59 -4.13 27.99 -5.69
N GLN A 60 -4.70 28.90 -4.92
CA GLN A 60 -5.08 28.62 -3.53
C GLN A 60 -6.19 27.57 -3.46
N ASN A 61 -7.21 27.66 -4.32
CA ASN A 61 -8.27 26.65 -4.38
C ASN A 61 -7.71 25.27 -4.75
N LEU A 62 -6.79 25.22 -5.72
CA LEU A 62 -6.12 23.98 -6.10
C LEU A 62 -5.30 23.42 -4.92
N LEU A 63 -4.55 24.28 -4.22
CA LEU A 63 -3.80 23.89 -3.03
C LEU A 63 -4.72 23.30 -1.96
N ASP A 64 -5.83 23.96 -1.63
CA ASP A 64 -6.79 23.51 -0.63
C ASP A 64 -7.42 22.16 -1.04
N LYS A 65 -7.75 22.00 -2.33
CA LYS A 65 -8.25 20.73 -2.88
C LYS A 65 -7.21 19.61 -2.73
N THR A 66 -5.96 19.87 -3.13
CA THR A 66 -4.88 18.88 -3.02
C THR A 66 -4.55 18.53 -1.57
N GLN A 67 -4.62 19.49 -0.64
CA GLN A 67 -4.46 19.23 0.79
C GLN A 67 -5.59 18.37 1.34
N SER A 68 -6.83 18.59 0.90
CA SER A 68 -7.96 17.74 1.28
C SER A 68 -7.80 16.31 0.77
N GLU A 69 -7.40 16.15 -0.49
CA GLU A 69 -7.12 14.82 -1.09
C GLU A 69 -5.96 14.11 -0.36
N GLN A 70 -4.90 14.85 -0.03
CA GLN A 70 -3.79 14.33 0.75
C GLN A 70 -4.22 13.90 2.16
N GLY A 71 -5.09 14.67 2.81
CA GLY A 71 -5.65 14.33 4.12
C GLY A 71 -6.47 13.04 4.08
N ALA A 72 -7.32 12.88 3.06
CA ALA A 72 -8.10 11.65 2.85
C ALA A 72 -7.20 10.43 2.63
N LEU A 73 -6.18 10.56 1.76
CA LEU A 73 -5.20 9.49 1.53
C LEU A 73 -4.43 9.14 2.82
N GLN A 74 -4.08 10.14 3.63
CA GLN A 74 -3.39 9.91 4.91
C GLN A 74 -4.28 9.11 5.88
N GLU A 75 -5.58 9.38 5.92
CA GLU A 75 -6.53 8.62 6.73
C GLU A 75 -6.67 7.18 6.25
N GLU A 76 -6.74 6.96 4.93
CA GLU A 76 -6.74 5.63 4.33
C GLU A 76 -5.46 4.85 4.66
N VAL A 77 -4.29 5.49 4.55
CA VAL A 77 -3.00 4.89 4.91
C VAL A 77 -2.98 4.50 6.39
N ASN A 78 -3.46 5.37 7.28
CA ASN A 78 -3.55 5.07 8.71
C ASN A 78 -4.45 3.85 8.97
N MET A 79 -5.60 3.77 8.29
CA MET A 79 -6.51 2.62 8.40
C MET A 79 -5.86 1.32 7.92
N VAL A 80 -5.15 1.36 6.78
CA VAL A 80 -4.42 0.20 6.24
C VAL A 80 -3.31 -0.23 7.19
N GLN A 81 -2.59 0.73 7.79
CA GLN A 81 -1.54 0.44 8.76
C GLN A 81 -2.09 -0.28 10.00
N VAL A 82 -3.20 0.20 10.56
CA VAL A 82 -3.87 -0.47 11.69
C VAL A 82 -4.30 -1.89 11.33
N LYS A 83 -4.86 -2.09 10.12
CA LYS A 83 -5.23 -3.44 9.63
C LYS A 83 -4.00 -4.34 9.47
N ALA A 84 -2.91 -3.81 8.95
CA ALA A 84 -1.66 -4.55 8.78
C ALA A 84 -1.06 -4.96 10.13
N ASP A 85 -1.09 -4.08 11.13
CA ASP A 85 -0.56 -4.40 12.46
C ASP A 85 -1.45 -5.39 13.20
N LYS A 86 -2.78 -5.33 13.02
CA LYS A 86 -3.68 -6.39 13.49
C LYS A 86 -3.37 -7.73 12.83
N ALA A 87 -3.22 -7.76 11.51
CA ALA A 87 -2.93 -8.98 10.77
C ALA A 87 -1.58 -9.59 11.17
N LYS A 88 -0.55 -8.78 11.44
CA LYS A 88 0.72 -9.27 12.00
C LYS A 88 0.50 -9.96 13.35
N GLY A 89 -0.26 -9.35 14.25
CA GLY A 89 -0.60 -9.95 15.54
C GLY A 89 -1.32 -11.29 15.39
N ASP A 90 -2.28 -11.38 14.47
CA ASP A 90 -3.00 -12.63 14.17
C ASP A 90 -2.04 -13.71 13.62
N VAL A 91 -1.09 -13.33 12.76
CA VAL A 91 -0.05 -14.25 12.24
C VAL A 91 0.88 -14.73 13.35
N ASP A 92 1.29 -13.86 14.26
CA ASP A 92 2.14 -14.23 15.40
C ASP A 92 1.43 -15.25 16.31
N ILE A 93 0.13 -15.07 16.54
CA ILE A 93 -0.70 -16.03 17.29
C ILE A 93 -0.77 -17.38 16.56
N CYS A 94 -1.15 -17.39 15.28
CA CYS A 94 -1.23 -18.62 14.50
C CYS A 94 0.11 -19.37 14.43
N THR A 95 1.23 -18.64 14.37
CA THR A 95 2.56 -19.23 14.37
C THR A 95 2.90 -19.86 15.72
N GLY A 96 2.49 -19.22 16.82
CA GLY A 96 2.60 -19.78 18.17
C GLY A 96 1.79 -21.06 18.34
N ASP A 97 0.54 -21.05 17.89
CA ASP A 97 -0.36 -22.21 17.95
C ASP A 97 0.18 -23.37 17.10
N GLN A 98 0.66 -23.09 15.89
CA GLN A 98 1.29 -24.10 15.03
C GLN A 98 2.45 -24.78 15.75
N LYS A 99 3.29 -24.01 16.46
CA LYS A 99 4.41 -24.57 17.20
C LYS A 99 3.96 -25.49 18.35
N LEU A 100 2.94 -25.07 19.10
CA LEU A 100 2.34 -25.89 20.16
C LEU A 100 1.79 -27.21 19.61
N GLU A 101 1.07 -27.16 18.50
CA GLU A 101 0.54 -28.35 17.84
C GLU A 101 1.67 -29.26 17.34
N THR A 102 2.74 -28.71 16.75
CA THR A 102 3.89 -29.53 16.33
C THR A 102 4.59 -30.21 17.51
N ASP A 103 4.73 -29.53 18.65
CA ASP A 103 5.33 -30.11 19.85
C ASP A 103 4.45 -31.21 20.44
N GLN A 104 3.12 -31.02 20.43
CA GLN A 104 2.17 -32.06 20.87
C GLN A 104 2.17 -33.27 19.93
N LEU A 105 2.24 -33.04 18.62
CA LEU A 105 2.29 -34.11 17.62
C LEU A 105 3.57 -34.94 17.81
N ALA A 106 4.73 -34.28 17.98
CA ALA A 106 5.99 -34.97 18.26
C ALA A 106 5.92 -35.80 19.55
N LYS A 107 5.28 -35.26 20.61
CA LYS A 107 5.05 -36.01 21.85
C LYS A 107 4.16 -37.23 21.62
N ALA A 108 3.02 -37.07 20.95
CA ALA A 108 2.11 -38.17 20.65
C ALA A 108 2.77 -39.25 19.79
N GLU A 109 3.60 -38.88 18.80
CA GLU A 109 4.39 -39.81 18.01
C GLU A 109 5.36 -40.62 18.86
N THR A 110 6.05 -39.99 19.82
CA THR A 110 6.94 -40.72 20.73
C THR A 110 6.19 -41.69 21.64
N GLU A 111 5.02 -41.29 22.17
CA GLU A 111 4.17 -42.17 22.98
C GLU A 111 3.64 -43.34 22.16
N LEU A 112 3.20 -43.09 20.93
CA LEU A 112 2.72 -44.13 20.01
C LEU A 112 3.83 -45.14 19.66
N ASN A 113 5.04 -44.66 19.40
CA ASN A 113 6.19 -45.53 19.14
C ASN A 113 6.54 -46.40 20.36
N ASN A 114 6.43 -45.86 21.57
CA ASN A 114 6.69 -46.62 22.80
C ASN A 114 5.62 -47.70 23.03
N LEU A 115 4.33 -47.33 22.94
CA LEU A 115 3.22 -48.28 23.07
C LEU A 115 3.28 -49.39 22.03
N LYS A 116 3.66 -49.05 20.79
CA LYS A 116 3.87 -50.04 19.74
C LYS A 116 4.97 -51.04 20.11
N ALA A 117 6.08 -50.57 20.67
CA ALA A 117 7.17 -51.43 21.11
C ALA A 117 6.77 -52.34 22.29
N GLU A 118 5.93 -51.85 23.22
CA GLU A 118 5.37 -52.67 24.30
C GLU A 118 4.41 -53.74 23.76
N LEU A 119 3.53 -53.37 22.84
CA LEU A 119 2.60 -54.30 22.20
C LEU A 119 3.34 -55.40 21.45
N GLU A 120 4.41 -55.07 20.71
CA GLU A 120 5.25 -56.08 20.02
C GLU A 120 5.88 -57.06 21.02
N LYS A 121 6.37 -56.58 22.17
CA LYS A 121 6.92 -57.44 23.23
C LYS A 121 5.85 -58.36 23.82
N GLU A 122 4.68 -57.84 24.15
CA GLU A 122 3.58 -58.68 24.67
C GLU A 122 3.18 -59.72 23.64
N VAL A 123 2.98 -59.33 22.37
CA VAL A 123 2.64 -60.24 21.28
C VAL A 123 3.65 -61.38 21.17
N ASP A 124 4.94 -61.10 21.27
CA ASP A 124 5.96 -62.13 21.22
C ASP A 124 5.96 -63.03 22.46
N THR A 125 5.65 -62.47 23.64
CA THR A 125 5.44 -63.22 24.88
C THR A 125 4.26 -64.18 24.77
N TRP A 126 3.10 -63.69 24.32
CA TRP A 126 1.89 -64.50 24.08
C TRP A 126 2.12 -65.58 23.02
N LYS A 127 2.88 -65.29 21.96
CA LYS A 127 3.27 -66.31 20.97
C LYS A 127 4.12 -67.41 21.60
N MET A 128 5.07 -67.07 22.47
CA MET A 128 5.89 -68.05 23.17
C MET A 128 5.05 -68.91 24.13
N GLU A 129 4.15 -68.30 24.90
CA GLU A 129 3.22 -69.03 25.77
C GLU A 129 2.30 -69.95 24.97
N GLN A 130 1.75 -69.48 23.85
CA GLN A 130 0.90 -70.29 22.99
C GLN A 130 1.67 -71.50 22.45
N LYS A 131 2.93 -71.32 22.05
CA LYS A 131 3.80 -72.42 21.61
C LYS A 131 4.05 -73.42 22.75
N ALA A 132 4.36 -72.93 23.95
CA ALA A 132 4.59 -73.77 25.13
C ALA A 132 3.31 -74.53 25.56
N LEU A 133 2.14 -73.89 25.50
CA LEU A 133 0.85 -74.52 25.78
C LEU A 133 0.51 -75.60 24.75
N LYS A 134 0.73 -75.33 23.46
CA LYS A 134 0.58 -76.32 22.39
C LYS A 134 1.50 -77.52 22.58
N GLU A 135 2.76 -77.30 22.98
CA GLU A 135 3.72 -78.36 23.27
C GLU A 135 3.32 -79.17 24.51
N LYS A 136 2.87 -78.53 25.58
CA LYS A 136 2.30 -79.21 26.77
C LYS A 136 1.04 -80.02 26.45
N LEU A 137 0.23 -79.57 25.48
CA LEU A 137 -0.95 -80.30 25.02
C LEU A 137 -0.58 -81.51 24.15
N ALA A 138 0.48 -81.38 23.35
CA ALA A 138 1.04 -82.48 22.55
C ALA A 138 1.79 -83.51 23.43
N ALA A 139 2.34 -83.06 24.56
CA ALA A 139 2.92 -83.93 25.57
C ALA A 139 1.82 -84.69 26.32
N GLN A 140 1.89 -86.02 26.30
CA GLN A 140 0.92 -86.89 26.96
C GLN A 140 0.84 -86.61 28.47
N SER A 141 -0.38 -86.48 29.01
CA SER A 141 -0.61 -86.12 30.42
C SER A 141 0.14 -87.07 31.37
N PRO A 142 0.81 -86.56 32.42
CA PRO A 142 1.45 -87.41 33.43
C PRO A 142 0.49 -88.39 34.10
N VAL A 143 -0.81 -88.04 34.15
CA VAL A 143 -1.88 -88.91 34.66
C VAL A 143 -2.03 -90.18 33.82
N CYS A 144 -1.69 -90.11 32.52
CA CYS A 144 -1.70 -91.26 31.61
C CYS A 144 -0.61 -92.29 31.91
N ASN A 145 0.44 -91.93 32.65
CA ASN A 145 1.43 -92.90 33.12
C ASN A 145 0.90 -93.78 34.27
N TYR A 146 -0.12 -93.31 35.00
CA TYR A 146 -0.73 -94.04 36.11
C TYR A 146 -1.94 -94.89 35.67
N LEU A 147 -2.49 -94.66 34.48
CA LEU A 147 -3.54 -95.48 33.87
C LEU A 147 -2.93 -96.69 33.12
N LYS A 148 -2.20 -97.53 33.84
CA LYS A 148 -1.92 -98.89 33.37
C LYS A 148 -2.89 -99.85 34.05
N GLN A 149 -4.08 -100.04 33.44
CA GLN A 149 -4.79 -101.34 33.32
C GLN A 149 -6.28 -101.18 32.92
N SER A 150 -6.61 -100.72 31.70
CA SER A 150 -7.85 -101.13 31.00
C SER A 150 -7.90 -100.64 29.53
N PRO A 151 -8.51 -101.38 28.58
CA PRO A 151 -8.63 -100.97 27.17
C PRO A 151 -9.43 -99.67 26.96
N SER A 152 -10.24 -99.28 27.93
CA SER A 152 -11.06 -98.06 27.86
C SER A 152 -10.25 -96.78 28.13
N ASP A 153 -9.11 -96.88 28.81
CA ASP A 153 -8.31 -95.74 29.27
C ASP A 153 -7.38 -95.19 28.19
N SER A 154 -7.07 -96.01 27.17
CA SER A 154 -6.19 -95.62 26.06
C SER A 154 -6.80 -94.54 25.15
N LYS A 155 -8.13 -94.42 25.10
CA LYS A 155 -8.81 -93.36 24.34
C LYS A 155 -8.76 -91.99 24.99
N LEU A 156 -8.56 -91.92 26.32
CA LEU A 156 -8.49 -90.66 27.07
C LEU A 156 -7.06 -90.09 27.11
N CYS A 157 -6.07 -90.93 26.84
CA CYS A 157 -4.66 -90.63 27.02
C CYS A 157 -3.87 -90.44 25.72
N GLY A 158 -4.54 -90.27 24.59
CA GLY A 158 -3.91 -89.76 23.37
C GLY A 158 -2.84 -90.66 22.76
N ALA A 159 -2.92 -91.99 22.94
CA ALA A 159 -2.16 -92.91 22.10
C ALA A 159 -2.93 -93.10 20.78
N GLU A 160 -2.45 -92.42 19.74
CA GLU A 160 -2.90 -92.48 18.35
C GLU A 160 -4.42 -92.47 18.13
N VAL A 161 -5.00 -91.26 18.21
CA VAL A 161 -6.06 -90.92 17.27
C VAL A 161 -5.36 -90.37 16.03
N LYS A 162 -5.25 -91.24 15.01
CA LYS A 162 -5.24 -90.90 13.58
C LYS A 162 -5.90 -89.53 13.36
N PRO A 163 -5.40 -88.62 12.49
CA PRO A 163 -5.95 -87.28 12.35
C PRO A 163 -7.38 -87.33 11.79
N GLU A 164 -8.37 -87.63 12.64
CA GLU A 164 -9.73 -87.19 12.44
C GLU A 164 -9.70 -85.72 12.84
N LYS A 165 -9.50 -84.91 11.79
CA LYS A 165 -9.88 -83.51 11.69
C LYS A 165 -10.78 -83.13 12.88
N PRO A 166 -10.28 -82.41 13.91
CA PRO A 166 -11.16 -81.55 14.65
C PRO A 166 -11.75 -80.67 13.57
N LYS A 167 -13.06 -80.79 13.37
CA LYS A 167 -13.83 -79.79 12.67
C LYS A 167 -13.30 -78.47 13.20
N ALA A 168 -12.59 -77.73 12.35
CA ALA A 168 -12.34 -76.33 12.58
C ALA A 168 -13.72 -75.69 12.60
N GLU A 169 -14.44 -75.79 13.72
CA GLU A 169 -15.05 -74.60 14.24
C GLU A 169 -13.87 -73.71 14.56
N ALA A 170 -13.48 -72.94 13.54
CA ALA A 170 -12.93 -71.63 13.79
C ALA A 170 -13.70 -71.08 14.99
N PRO A 171 -13.04 -70.47 16.01
CA PRO A 171 -13.74 -69.37 16.62
C PRO A 171 -14.15 -68.53 15.42
N LYS A 172 -15.47 -68.48 15.14
CA LYS A 172 -16.03 -67.37 14.40
C LYS A 172 -15.37 -66.20 15.10
N GLN A 173 -14.43 -65.57 14.41
CA GLN A 173 -14.39 -64.14 14.45
C GLN A 173 -15.86 -63.76 14.25
N GLU A 174 -16.58 -63.54 15.36
CA GLU A 174 -17.24 -62.26 15.45
C GLU A 174 -16.13 -61.25 15.21
N GLU A 175 -15.88 -61.01 13.91
CA GLU A 175 -15.78 -59.64 13.46
C GLU A 175 -16.84 -58.92 14.30
N PRO A 176 -16.49 -57.93 15.12
CA PRO A 176 -17.41 -56.82 15.24
C PRO A 176 -17.66 -56.43 13.79
N LYS A 177 -18.78 -56.95 13.27
CA LYS A 177 -19.37 -56.55 12.02
C LYS A 177 -19.35 -55.05 12.16
N ALA A 178 -18.49 -54.41 11.37
CA ALA A 178 -18.63 -53.01 11.10
C ALA A 178 -20.07 -52.88 10.61
N GLU A 179 -20.99 -52.56 11.51
CA GLU A 179 -22.14 -51.77 11.15
C GLU A 179 -21.50 -50.55 10.55
N ALA A 180 -21.41 -50.58 9.22
CA ALA A 180 -21.32 -49.39 8.45
C ALA A 180 -22.36 -48.44 9.06
N PRO A 181 -21.97 -47.31 9.69
CA PRO A 181 -22.78 -46.14 9.44
C PRO A 181 -22.86 -46.09 7.91
N LYS A 182 -24.11 -46.19 7.44
CA LYS A 182 -24.51 -45.99 6.06
C LYS A 182 -23.51 -45.06 5.38
N GLN A 183 -23.18 -45.40 4.15
CA GLN A 183 -22.99 -44.39 3.11
C GLN A 183 -24.27 -43.53 3.07
N GLU A 184 -24.44 -42.66 4.06
CA GLU A 184 -25.16 -41.43 3.91
C GLU A 184 -24.11 -40.54 3.25
N GLU A 185 -24.37 -40.32 1.97
CA GLU A 185 -23.71 -39.41 1.06
C GLU A 185 -22.41 -38.82 1.60
N ALA A 186 -21.30 -39.19 0.97
CA ALA A 186 -20.22 -38.24 0.83
C ALA A 186 -20.88 -36.88 0.59
N PRO A 187 -20.63 -35.84 1.40
CA PRO A 187 -20.81 -34.51 0.86
C PRO A 187 -19.91 -34.58 -0.37
N LYS A 188 -20.54 -34.59 -1.56
CA LYS A 188 -19.88 -34.07 -2.72
C LYS A 188 -19.23 -32.80 -2.17
N GLN A 189 -17.91 -32.77 -2.18
CA GLN A 189 -17.27 -31.52 -2.53
C GLN A 189 -17.95 -31.16 -3.85
N GLU A 190 -19.06 -30.40 -3.76
CA GLU A 190 -19.04 -29.12 -4.40
C GLU A 190 -17.67 -28.56 -4.00
N GLU A 191 -16.70 -28.74 -4.89
CA GLU A 191 -15.85 -27.60 -5.22
C GLU A 191 -16.76 -26.40 -5.03
N PRO A 192 -16.40 -25.39 -4.22
CA PRO A 192 -16.89 -24.08 -4.55
C PRO A 192 -16.44 -23.93 -5.99
N LYS A 193 -17.36 -24.20 -6.92
CA LYS A 193 -17.36 -23.62 -8.23
C LYS A 193 -17.23 -22.18 -7.82
N ALA A 194 -16.02 -21.66 -7.99
CA ALA A 194 -15.86 -20.26 -8.13
C ALA A 194 -16.87 -19.93 -9.24
N GLU A 195 -18.08 -19.53 -8.86
CA GLU A 195 -18.61 -18.32 -9.43
C GLU A 195 -17.46 -17.32 -9.22
N ALA A 196 -16.55 -17.34 -10.19
CA ALA A 196 -15.92 -16.14 -10.65
C ALA A 196 -17.05 -15.12 -10.57
N PRO A 197 -16.90 -14.06 -9.75
CA PRO A 197 -17.88 -13.02 -9.78
C PRO A 197 -18.09 -12.75 -11.27
N LYS A 198 -19.33 -12.91 -11.75
CA LYS A 198 -19.72 -12.22 -12.96
C LYS A 198 -19.36 -10.78 -12.64
N GLN A 199 -18.21 -10.37 -13.14
CA GLN A 199 -18.07 -9.02 -13.63
C GLN A 199 -19.28 -8.88 -14.55
N GLU A 200 -20.36 -8.31 -14.02
CA GLU A 200 -20.96 -7.24 -14.78
C GLU A 200 -19.78 -6.33 -15.11
N GLU A 201 -19.23 -6.56 -16.31
CA GLU A 201 -18.55 -5.51 -17.02
C GLU A 201 -19.45 -4.30 -16.82
N PRO A 202 -18.98 -3.22 -16.17
CA PRO A 202 -19.63 -1.96 -16.40
C PRO A 202 -19.59 -1.81 -17.92
N LYS A 203 -20.78 -1.90 -18.52
CA LYS A 203 -20.99 -1.59 -19.92
C LYS A 203 -20.45 -0.18 -20.06
N ALA A 204 -19.20 -0.08 -20.48
CA ALA A 204 -18.60 1.16 -20.86
C ALA A 204 -19.46 1.61 -22.04
N GLU A 205 -20.44 2.48 -21.77
CA GLU A 205 -20.89 3.40 -22.78
C GLU A 205 -19.64 4.12 -23.24
N ALA A 206 -19.09 3.63 -24.35
CA ALA A 206 -18.09 4.34 -25.09
C ALA A 206 -18.60 5.77 -25.23
N PRO A 207 -17.88 6.79 -24.75
CA PRO A 207 -18.18 8.13 -25.19
C PRO A 207 -18.06 8.08 -26.71
N LYS A 208 -19.18 8.35 -27.40
CA LYS A 208 -19.15 8.72 -28.81
C LYS A 208 -18.19 9.89 -28.92
N GLN A 209 -16.95 9.61 -29.31
CA GLN A 209 -16.09 10.63 -29.89
C GLN A 209 -16.79 11.04 -31.19
N GLU A 210 -17.49 12.17 -31.17
CA GLU A 210 -17.64 12.96 -32.37
C GLU A 210 -16.23 13.27 -32.87
N GLU A 211 -15.88 12.70 -34.02
CA GLU A 211 -14.71 13.07 -34.78
C GLU A 211 -14.77 14.58 -35.03
N PRO A 212 -13.83 15.39 -34.52
CA PRO A 212 -13.63 16.71 -35.08
C PRO A 212 -13.08 16.48 -36.50
N LYS A 213 -13.90 16.87 -37.47
CA LYS A 213 -13.52 16.96 -38.88
C LYS A 213 -12.33 17.93 -38.99
N VAL A 214 -11.11 17.38 -39.00
CA VAL A 214 -9.90 18.17 -39.24
C VAL A 214 -9.89 18.53 -40.72
N GLU A 215 -10.31 19.76 -41.05
CA GLU A 215 -9.93 20.38 -42.32
C GLU A 215 -8.40 20.52 -42.33
N ALA A 216 -7.78 19.86 -43.31
CA ALA A 216 -6.36 19.94 -43.54
C ALA A 216 -5.93 21.41 -43.78
N PRO A 217 -5.00 21.98 -42.99
CA PRO A 217 -4.34 23.20 -43.39
C PRO A 217 -3.44 22.89 -44.58
N LYS A 218 -3.70 23.58 -45.68
CA LYS A 218 -2.84 23.62 -46.87
C LYS A 218 -1.41 23.95 -46.45
N ALA A 219 -0.48 23.06 -46.73
CA ALA A 219 0.94 23.31 -46.61
C ALA A 219 1.37 24.43 -47.58
N GLU A 220 1.69 25.61 -47.05
CA GLU A 220 2.61 26.53 -47.72
C GLU A 220 4.01 26.29 -47.13
N ALA A 221 4.91 25.87 -47.99
CA ALA A 221 6.31 25.63 -47.65
C ALA A 221 7.01 26.96 -47.29
N PRO A 222 7.67 27.08 -46.13
CA PRO A 222 8.57 28.19 -45.88
C PRO A 222 9.89 27.95 -46.62
N LYS A 223 10.26 28.91 -47.48
CA LYS A 223 11.59 29.00 -48.10
C LYS A 223 12.67 29.04 -47.00
N GLN A 224 13.64 28.14 -47.11
CA GLN A 224 14.91 28.25 -46.39
C GLN A 224 15.64 29.52 -46.84
N GLU A 225 15.91 30.43 -45.90
CA GLU A 225 17.05 31.35 -45.98
C GLU A 225 18.08 30.89 -44.95
N GLU A 226 19.28 30.55 -45.41
CA GLU A 226 20.40 30.13 -44.58
C GLU A 226 20.88 31.28 -43.68
N PRO A 227 20.99 31.11 -42.36
CA PRO A 227 21.64 32.10 -41.51
C PRO A 227 23.16 31.95 -41.60
N LYS A 228 23.79 33.02 -42.06
CA LYS A 228 25.25 33.23 -42.07
C LYS A 228 25.79 33.16 -40.64
N ALA A 229 26.74 32.26 -40.39
CA ALA A 229 27.39 32.11 -39.11
C ALA A 229 28.29 33.32 -38.78
N GLU A 230 27.97 34.06 -37.72
CA GLU A 230 28.94 34.88 -36.98
C GLU A 230 29.16 34.27 -35.60
N ALA A 231 30.42 33.94 -35.30
CA ALA A 231 30.85 33.36 -34.04
C ALA A 231 30.86 34.43 -32.92
N PRO A 232 30.25 34.18 -31.75
CA PRO A 232 30.42 35.04 -30.59
C PRO A 232 31.72 34.69 -29.86
N LYS A 233 32.57 35.71 -29.64
CA LYS A 233 33.76 35.67 -28.78
C LYS A 233 33.38 35.25 -27.36
N GLN A 234 34.11 34.27 -26.81
CA GLN A 234 34.11 33.96 -25.39
C GLN A 234 34.77 35.09 -24.59
N GLU A 235 34.04 35.73 -23.68
CA GLU A 235 34.60 36.46 -22.54
C GLU A 235 34.38 35.62 -21.28
N ALA A 236 35.47 35.34 -20.56
CA ALA A 236 35.46 34.54 -19.34
C ALA A 236 34.89 35.34 -18.16
N PRO A 237 34.05 34.75 -17.28
CA PRO A 237 33.59 35.41 -16.08
C PRO A 237 34.69 35.43 -15.01
N LYS A 238 35.02 36.64 -14.52
CA LYS A 238 35.86 36.87 -13.34
C LYS A 238 35.13 36.39 -12.09
N GLN A 239 35.82 35.57 -11.28
CA GLN A 239 35.41 35.19 -9.94
C GLN A 239 35.46 36.41 -9.00
N GLU A 240 34.36 36.70 -8.31
CA GLU A 240 34.37 37.52 -7.08
C GLU A 240 34.35 36.60 -5.86
N ALA A 241 35.31 36.82 -4.96
CA ALA A 241 35.48 36.10 -3.71
C ALA A 241 34.48 36.57 -2.63
N PRO A 242 34.10 35.71 -1.67
CA PRO A 242 33.16 36.04 -0.61
C PRO A 242 33.82 36.94 0.47
N LYS A 243 33.17 38.06 0.82
CA LYS A 243 33.55 38.89 1.97
C LYS A 243 33.11 38.21 3.27
N GLN A 244 34.09 37.92 4.13
CA GLN A 244 33.90 37.63 5.55
C GLN A 244 33.35 38.87 6.28
N GLU A 245 32.37 38.66 7.15
CA GLU A 245 31.86 39.65 8.09
C GLU A 245 32.43 39.29 9.49
N GLU A 246 33.30 40.16 10.04
CA GLU A 246 33.81 40.04 11.41
C GLU A 246 32.76 40.53 12.43
N PRO A 247 32.57 39.83 13.57
CA PRO A 247 31.70 40.29 14.63
C PRO A 247 32.40 41.37 15.47
N LYS A 248 31.84 42.57 15.51
CA LYS A 248 32.28 43.64 16.43
C LYS A 248 31.80 43.35 17.85
N ALA A 249 32.74 43.21 18.77
CA ALA A 249 32.52 43.16 20.21
C ALA A 249 31.99 44.51 20.73
N GLU A 250 30.90 44.48 21.50
CA GLU A 250 30.46 45.60 22.34
C GLU A 250 31.27 45.62 23.65
N ALA A 251 31.90 46.76 23.93
CA ALA A 251 32.49 47.08 25.24
C ALA A 251 31.52 47.99 26.03
N PRO A 252 31.45 47.85 27.36
CA PRO A 252 30.44 48.49 28.20
C PRO A 252 30.76 49.97 28.45
N LYS A 253 29.75 50.84 28.35
CA LYS A 253 29.86 52.24 28.79
C LYS A 253 29.74 52.32 30.31
N GLN A 254 30.82 52.77 30.93
CA GLN A 254 30.84 53.26 32.31
C GLN A 254 30.04 54.56 32.44
N GLU A 255 29.36 54.60 33.58
CA GLU A 255 28.62 55.67 34.23
C GLU A 255 29.59 56.75 34.74
N GLU A 256 29.29 58.03 34.52
CA GLU A 256 29.80 59.10 35.39
C GLU A 256 28.70 60.15 35.65
N PRO A 257 28.55 60.63 36.90
CA PRO A 257 27.44 61.43 37.36
C PRO A 257 27.71 62.92 37.18
N LYS A 258 26.66 63.74 37.02
CA LYS A 258 26.75 65.17 37.31
C LYS A 258 25.53 65.68 38.06
N ALA A 259 25.86 66.37 39.13
CA ALA A 259 25.02 66.97 40.15
C ALA A 259 24.43 68.32 39.73
N GLU A 260 23.37 68.68 40.47
CA GLU A 260 22.90 70.02 40.88
C GLU A 260 23.13 71.24 39.96
N ALA A 261 22.01 71.81 39.49
CA ALA A 261 21.56 73.16 39.82
C ALA A 261 20.06 73.29 39.51
#